data_AF-A0AAU4PR61-F1
#
_entry.id   AF-A0AAU4PR61-F1
#
_cell.length_a   1.000
_cell.length_b   1.000
_cell.length_c   1.000
_cell.angle_alpha   90.00
_cell.angle_beta   90.00
_cell.angle_gamma   90.00
#
_symmetry.space_group_name_H-M   'P 1'
#
loop_
_entity.id
_entity.type
_entity.pdbx_description
1 polymer ?
#
loop_
_entity_poly.entity_id
_entity_poly.type
_entity_poly.pdbx_seq_one_letter_code
_entity_poly.pdbx_strand_id
1 'polypeptide(L)'
;MDATPHDSMCGALSRLLSTQAVQERNKALARALLAAGHHRARYESVVAENDRVTARVTLTDGPVARGLIAEFRFDAQGEVSEYRGFPVPAGPRSTAVAAVSSPAA
;
A
#
# COMPACT_ATOMS: atom_id res chain seq x y z
N MET A 1 12.85 -25.84 -30.71
CA MET A 1 12.62 -24.52 -31.34
C MET A 1 13.20 -23.50 -30.38
N ASP A 2 14.41 -23.03 -30.68
CA ASP A 2 15.07 -22.02 -29.85
C ASP A 2 14.36 -20.69 -30.04
N ALA A 3 13.91 -20.09 -28.95
CA ALA A 3 13.33 -18.75 -28.97
C ALA A 3 14.37 -17.79 -29.53
N THR A 4 14.00 -17.01 -30.54
CA THR A 4 14.95 -16.07 -31.15
C THR A 4 15.28 -14.98 -30.12
N PRO A 5 16.45 -14.32 -30.21
CA PRO A 5 16.81 -13.21 -29.32
C PRO A 5 15.73 -12.12 -29.27
N HIS A 6 15.00 -11.93 -30.37
CA HIS A 6 13.88 -11.01 -30.48
C HIS A 6 12.68 -11.43 -29.61
N ASP A 7 12.34 -12.73 -29.59
CA ASP A 7 11.24 -13.25 -28.76
C ASP A 7 11.55 -13.10 -27.26
N SER A 8 12.82 -13.30 -26.89
CA SER A 8 13.31 -13.09 -25.53
C SER A 8 13.19 -11.62 -25.10
N MET A 9 13.60 -10.69 -25.98
CA MET A 9 13.52 -9.25 -25.72
C MET A 9 12.07 -8.75 -25.63
N CYS A 10 11.18 -9.17 -26.54
CA CYS A 10 9.76 -8.83 -26.48
C CYS A 10 9.11 -9.36 -25.19
N GLY A 11 9.44 -10.59 -24.79
CA GLY A 11 8.96 -11.16 -23.54
C GLY A 11 9.47 -10.45 -22.29
N ALA A 12 10.70 -9.93 -22.31
CA ALA A 12 11.25 -9.14 -21.21
C ALA A 12 10.61 -7.74 -21.12
N LEU A 13 10.44 -7.06 -22.25
CA LEU A 13 9.78 -5.76 -22.34
C LEU A 13 8.30 -5.86 -21.90
N SER A 14 7.58 -6.87 -22.38
CA SER A 14 6.19 -7.10 -21.99
C SER A 14 6.06 -7.30 -20.48
N ARG A 15 6.95 -8.09 -19.88
CA ARG A 15 7.00 -8.25 -18.41
C ARG A 15 7.29 -6.94 -17.68
N LEU A 16 8.28 -6.18 -18.14
CA LEU A 16 8.66 -4.91 -17.51
C LEU A 16 7.51 -3.89 -17.56
N LEU A 17 6.88 -3.73 -18.73
CA LEU A 17 5.74 -2.83 -18.90
C LEU A 17 4.53 -3.26 -18.06
N SER A 18 4.26 -4.56 -17.99
CA SER A 18 3.18 -5.10 -17.14
C SER A 18 3.44 -4.82 -15.66
N THR A 19 4.66 -5.07 -15.18
CA THR A 19 5.06 -4.75 -13.80
C THR A 19 4.92 -3.26 -13.50
N GLN A 20 5.38 -2.40 -14.41
CA GLN A 20 5.28 -0.94 -14.23
C GLN A 20 3.83 -0.47 -14.21
N ALA A 21 2.96 -1.00 -15.08
CA ALA A 21 1.55 -0.67 -15.10
C ALA A 21 0.85 -1.02 -13.78
N VAL A 22 1.12 -2.22 -13.23
CA VAL A 22 0.60 -2.64 -11.92
C VAL A 22 1.10 -1.74 -10.80
N GLN A 23 2.39 -1.39 -10.81
CA GLN A 23 2.98 -0.52 -9.80
C GLN A 23 2.34 0.88 -9.79
N GLU A 24 2.16 1.50 -10.97
CA GLU A 24 1.52 2.82 -11.06
C GLU A 24 0.05 2.77 -10.61
N ARG A 25 -0.68 1.70 -10.96
CA ARG A 25 -2.05 1.49 -10.47
C ARG A 25 -2.11 1.41 -8.95
N ASN A 26 -1.22 0.64 -8.33
CA ASN A 26 -1.22 0.44 -6.88
C ASN A 26 -0.79 1.72 -6.13
N LYS A 27 0.12 2.52 -6.71
CA LYS A 27 0.41 3.87 -6.19
C LYS A 27 -0.83 4.77 -6.21
N ALA A 28 -1.61 4.75 -7.30
CA ALA A 28 -2.83 5.53 -7.40
C ALA A 28 -3.87 5.09 -6.36
N LEU A 29 -4.05 3.77 -6.17
CA LEU A 29 -4.94 3.23 -5.16
C LEU A 29 -4.51 3.62 -3.74
N ALA A 30 -3.23 3.49 -3.42
CA ALA A 30 -2.69 3.89 -2.11
C ALA A 30 -2.97 5.36 -1.80
N ARG A 31 -2.83 6.25 -2.79
CA ARG A 31 -3.19 7.67 -2.66
C ARG A 31 -4.69 7.87 -2.45
N ALA A 32 -5.53 7.14 -3.18
CA ALA A 32 -6.97 7.21 -3.00
C ALA A 32 -7.41 6.76 -1.59
N LEU A 33 -6.82 5.67 -1.07
CA LEU A 33 -7.08 5.18 0.29
C LEU A 33 -6.68 6.20 1.36
N LEU A 34 -5.50 6.82 1.21
CA LEU A 34 -5.06 7.90 2.11
C LEU A 34 -6.00 9.12 2.06
N ALA A 35 -6.49 9.47 0.87
CA ALA A 35 -7.42 10.58 0.68
C ALA A 35 -8.84 10.28 1.19
N ALA A 36 -9.29 9.03 1.08
CA ALA A 36 -10.66 8.61 1.37
C ALA A 36 -11.01 8.59 2.87
N GLY A 37 -10.02 8.69 3.76
CA GLY A 37 -10.16 8.87 5.21
C GLY A 37 -11.54 8.54 5.77
N HIS A 38 -11.84 7.26 5.96
CA HIS A 38 -13.19 6.83 6.29
C HIS A 38 -13.56 7.17 7.74
N HIS A 39 -14.84 7.49 7.96
CA HIS A 39 -15.39 7.85 9.28
C HIS A 39 -15.20 6.77 10.37
N ARG A 40 -14.90 5.53 9.98
CA ARG A 40 -14.62 4.39 10.88
C ARG A 40 -13.20 3.82 10.74
N ALA A 41 -12.38 4.38 9.86
CA ALA A 41 -11.04 3.89 9.59
C ALA A 41 -10.12 5.04 9.14
N ARG A 42 -9.08 5.30 9.92
CA ARG A 42 -8.02 6.24 9.57
C ARG A 42 -6.83 5.48 9.02
N TYR A 43 -6.47 5.74 7.77
CA TYR A 43 -5.22 5.24 7.19
C TYR A 43 -4.06 6.10 7.70
N GLU A 44 -3.09 5.46 8.35
CA GLU A 44 -1.91 6.13 8.93
C GLU A 44 -0.74 6.14 7.96
N SER A 45 -0.51 5.01 7.30
CA SER A 45 0.48 4.85 6.26
C SER A 45 0.03 3.79 5.26
N VAL A 46 0.43 3.96 4.00
CA VAL A 46 0.17 2.98 2.94
C VAL A 46 1.45 2.82 2.13
N VAL A 47 1.82 1.58 1.84
CA VAL A 47 2.94 1.20 0.99
C VAL A 47 2.38 0.37 -0.17
N ALA A 48 2.78 0.71 -1.39
CA ALA A 48 2.44 -0.04 -2.59
C ALA A 48 3.72 -0.62 -3.20
N GLU A 49 3.76 -1.94 -3.36
CA GLU A 49 4.89 -2.69 -3.91
C GLU A 49 4.38 -3.75 -4.87
N ASN A 50 4.72 -3.64 -6.16
CA ASN A 50 4.26 -4.54 -7.21
C ASN A 50 2.74 -4.74 -7.15
N ASP A 51 2.27 -5.98 -6.98
CA ASP A 51 0.87 -6.38 -6.86
C ASP A 51 0.28 -6.21 -5.44
N ARG A 52 1.06 -5.73 -4.48
CA ARG A 52 0.68 -5.64 -3.07
C ARG A 52 0.51 -4.20 -2.60
N VAL A 53 -0.52 -3.98 -1.78
CA VAL A 53 -0.72 -2.75 -1.01
C VAL A 53 -0.86 -3.11 0.46
N THR A 54 0.00 -2.54 1.30
CA THR A 54 -0.04 -2.70 2.76
C THR A 54 -0.39 -1.38 3.40
N ALA A 55 -1.46 -1.36 4.18
CA ALA A 55 -1.96 -0.19 4.88
C ALA A 55 -1.90 -0.42 6.39
N ARG A 56 -1.37 0.55 7.13
CA ARG A 56 -1.58 0.66 8.57
C ARG A 56 -2.82 1.50 8.81
N VAL A 57 -3.80 0.91 9.49
CA VAL A 57 -5.12 1.47 9.69
C VAL A 57 -5.42 1.51 11.18
N THR A 58 -5.92 2.64 11.67
CA THR A 58 -6.59 2.72 12.96
C THR A 58 -8.09 2.66 12.73
N LEU A 59 -8.70 1.56 13.14
CA LEU A 59 -10.14 1.37 13.15
C LEU A 59 -10.72 2.11 14.35
N THR A 60 -11.71 2.96 14.08
CA THR A 60 -12.43 3.76 15.10
C THR A 60 -13.87 3.28 15.26
N ASP A 61 -14.13 2.03 14.87
CA ASP A 61 -15.41 1.35 14.96
C ASP A 61 -15.70 0.84 16.38
N GLY A 62 -15.92 1.77 17.31
CA GLY A 62 -16.30 1.43 18.68
C GLY A 62 -15.68 2.36 19.73
N PRO A 63 -15.81 2.01 21.02
CA PRO A 63 -15.35 2.85 22.13
C PRO A 63 -13.82 2.95 22.23
N VAL A 64 -13.09 2.03 21.60
CA VAL A 64 -11.63 1.95 21.64
C VAL A 64 -11.09 1.83 20.22
N ALA A 65 -10.18 2.73 19.86
CA ALA A 65 -9.48 2.66 18.58
C ALA A 65 -8.54 1.44 18.53
N ARG A 66 -8.56 0.70 17.43
CA ARG A 66 -7.79 -0.55 17.24
C ARG A 66 -6.89 -0.43 16.03
N GLY A 67 -5.61 -0.79 16.18
CA GLY A 67 -4.67 -0.84 15.07
C GLY A 67 -4.83 -2.11 14.24
N LEU A 68 -4.69 -2.00 12.92
CA LEU A 68 -4.71 -3.10 11.96
C LEU A 68 -3.65 -2.84 10.90
N ILE A 69 -2.89 -3.87 10.52
CA ILE A 69 -2.15 -3.89 9.26
C ILE A 69 -3.00 -4.69 8.27
N ALA A 70 -3.47 -4.03 7.23
CA ALA A 70 -4.24 -4.61 6.15
C ALA A 70 -3.35 -4.78 4.92
N GLU A 71 -3.18 -6.01 4.45
CA GLU A 71 -2.45 -6.33 3.23
C GLU A 71 -3.44 -6.80 2.16
N PHE A 72 -3.34 -6.20 0.99
CA PHE A 72 -4.14 -6.52 -0.19
C PHE A 72 -3.21 -6.93 -1.32
N ARG A 73 -3.53 -8.02 -2.02
CA ARG A 73 -2.93 -8.34 -3.31
C ARG A 73 -3.94 -8.11 -4.41
N PHE A 74 -3.46 -7.60 -5.53
CA PHE A 74 -4.27 -7.30 -6.68
C PHE A 74 -3.88 -8.16 -7.87
N ASP A 75 -4.87 -8.62 -8.62
CA ASP A 75 -4.62 -9.30 -9.90
C ASP A 75 -4.29 -8.30 -11.03
N ALA A 76 -4.08 -8.83 -12.24
CA ALA A 76 -3.78 -8.03 -13.41
C ALA A 76 -4.95 -7.09 -13.78
N GLN A 77 -6.18 -7.43 -13.43
CA GLN A 77 -7.40 -6.75 -13.81
C GLN A 77 -7.69 -5.53 -12.93
N GLY A 78 -7.25 -5.52 -11.67
CA GLY A 78 -7.64 -4.44 -10.75
C GLY A 78 -8.12 -4.91 -9.42
N GLU A 79 -8.41 -6.20 -9.31
CA GLU A 79 -9.28 -6.73 -8.27
C GLU A 79 -8.45 -7.33 -7.16
N VAL A 80 -8.99 -7.28 -5.94
CA VAL A 80 -8.34 -7.87 -4.77
C VAL A 80 -8.41 -9.40 -4.91
N SER A 81 -7.26 -10.02 -5.13
CA SER A 81 -7.11 -11.47 -5.21
C SER A 81 -6.83 -12.12 -3.85
N GLU A 82 -6.24 -11.36 -2.92
CA GLU A 82 -5.96 -11.82 -1.56
C GLU A 82 -6.06 -10.66 -0.56
N TYR A 83 -6.59 -10.96 0.64
CA TYR A 83 -6.65 -10.03 1.76
C TYR A 83 -6.16 -10.69 3.03
N ARG A 84 -5.29 -10.00 3.77
CA ARG A 84 -4.83 -10.41 5.10
C ARG A 84 -4.90 -9.25 6.08
N GLY A 85 -5.45 -9.51 7.26
CA GLY A 85 -5.54 -8.54 8.36
C GLY A 85 -4.73 -9.02 9.56
N PHE A 86 -3.85 -8.16 10.07
CA PHE A 86 -3.05 -8.42 11.26
C PHE A 86 -3.38 -7.38 12.33
N PRO A 87 -4.11 -7.75 13.40
CA PRO A 87 -4.37 -6.85 14.50
C PRO A 87 -3.05 -6.36 15.11
N VAL A 88 -2.93 -5.05 15.30
CA VAL A 88 -1.77 -4.46 15.97
C VAL A 88 -2.13 -4.29 17.45
N PRO A 89 -1.38 -4.92 18.37
CA PRO A 89 -1.59 -4.70 19.80
C PRO A 89 -1.50 -3.21 20.14
N ALA A 90 -2.34 -2.74 21.06
CA ALA A 90 -2.24 -1.38 21.57
C ALA A 90 -0.90 -1.20 22.31
N GLY A 91 0.11 -0.71 21.61
CA GLY A 91 1.34 -0.21 22.22
C GLY A 91 1.09 1.16 22.90
N PRO A 92 1.93 1.58 23.86
CA PRO A 92 1.86 2.94 24.40
C PRO A 92 1.94 3.94 23.25
N ARG A 93 1.09 4.98 23.28
CA ARG A 93 1.02 6.03 22.26
C ARG A 93 2.44 6.44 21.84
N SER A 94 2.79 6.20 20.58
CA SER A 94 4.03 6.71 20.01
C SER A 94 3.88 8.23 19.91
N THR A 95 4.42 8.96 20.88
CA THR A 95 4.64 10.39 20.76
C THR A 95 5.76 10.58 19.75
N ALA A 96 5.40 10.61 18.47
CA ALA A 96 6.28 11.16 17.46
C ALA A 96 6.61 12.59 17.90
N VAL A 97 7.88 12.80 18.27
CA VAL A 97 8.44 14.07 18.70
C VAL A 97 8.14 15.10 17.61
N ALA A 98 7.41 16.15 17.98
CA ALA A 98 7.30 17.35 17.16
C ALA A 98 8.70 17.96 17.06
N ALA A 99 9.40 17.71 15.95
CA ALA A 99 10.58 18.49 15.61
C ALA A 99 10.11 19.90 15.24
N VAL A 100 9.98 20.77 16.23
CA VAL A 100 9.90 22.20 16.00
C VAL A 100 11.31 22.65 15.61
N SER A 101 11.53 22.83 14.31
CA SER A 101 12.71 23.53 13.83
C SER A 101 12.41 25.03 13.93
N SER A 102 12.82 25.65 15.03
CA SER A 102 12.95 27.11 15.09
C SER A 102 14.19 27.54 14.30
N PRO A 103 14.11 28.50 13.38
CA PRO A 103 15.30 29.08 12.77
C PRO A 103 15.97 30.01 13.79
N ALA A 104 17.28 29.85 13.98
CA ALA A 104 18.08 30.83 14.71
C ALA A 104 18.23 32.10 13.87
N ALA A 105 18.03 33.24 14.54
CA ALA A 105 18.16 34.60 14.01
C ALA A 105 19.61 34.98 13.68
#